data_AF-A0A8T4WPS7-F1
#
_entry.id   AF-A0A8T4WPS7-F1
#
_cell.length_a   1.000
_cell.length_b   1.000
_cell.length_c   1.000
_cell.angle_alpha   90.00
_cell.angle_beta   90.00
_cell.angle_gamma   90.00
#
_symmetry.space_group_name_H-M   'P 1'
#
loop_
_entity.id
_entity.type
_entity.pdbx_description
1 polymer ?
#
loop_
_entity_poly.entity_id
_entity_poly.type
_entity_poly.pdbx_seq_one_letter_code
_entity_poly.pdbx_strand_id
1 'polypeptide(L)'
;LNDEVDTTYCDKQEIDYVRRLTGGGAVFHDFEGEITYSIILPKGHRLYEDDILKSYRRICKGIIRGLEILGIRAEFKPINDVVTNGRKISGNAQTRRQSCLLQHGTTLLDLDVTTMFSVLRVSEEKISDKMIAGVHDRVTSVRKELGSKTGIEEMRDALEQGFSEALNIELVSGALKRGEWETAQRLSREKYRSAEWNESR
;
A
#
# COMPACT_ATOMS: atom_id res chain seq x y z
N LEU A 1 8.34 -14.81 -7.87
CA LEU A 1 9.02 -14.70 -6.55
C LEU A 1 10.52 -14.58 -6.72
N ASN A 2 11.19 -15.66 -7.14
CA ASN A 2 12.65 -15.71 -7.24
C ASN A 2 13.26 -14.69 -8.21
N ASP A 3 12.52 -14.08 -9.12
CA ASP A 3 13.07 -13.06 -10.02
C ASP A 3 13.06 -11.64 -9.41
N GLU A 4 12.26 -11.40 -8.36
CA GLU A 4 12.02 -10.06 -7.80
C GLU A 4 12.44 -9.91 -6.34
N VAL A 5 12.53 -11.01 -5.57
CA VAL A 5 12.80 -11.00 -4.13
C VAL A 5 14.01 -11.88 -3.80
N ASP A 6 14.89 -11.39 -2.93
CA ASP A 6 15.97 -12.17 -2.36
C ASP A 6 15.45 -12.96 -1.16
N THR A 7 14.92 -14.16 -1.43
CA THR A 7 14.40 -15.05 -0.39
C THR A 7 15.47 -15.50 0.59
N THR A 8 16.75 -15.56 0.17
CA THR A 8 17.86 -15.93 1.08
C THR A 8 18.10 -14.85 2.12
N TYR A 9 18.07 -13.58 1.69
CA TYR A 9 18.17 -12.44 2.60
C TYR A 9 16.96 -12.39 3.53
N CYS A 10 15.75 -12.58 2.98
CA CYS A 10 14.51 -12.61 3.75
C CYS A 10 14.54 -13.67 4.86
N ASP A 11 14.91 -14.90 4.54
CA ASP A 11 15.00 -16.00 5.52
C ASP A 11 16.01 -15.69 6.64
N LYS A 12 17.14 -15.06 6.31
CA LYS A 12 18.17 -14.67 7.30
C LYS A 12 17.73 -13.52 8.21
N GLN A 13 16.90 -12.61 7.71
CA GLN A 13 16.40 -11.45 8.47
C GLN A 13 15.01 -11.69 9.07
N GLU A 14 14.47 -12.91 8.95
CA GLU A 14 13.13 -13.27 9.40
C GLU A 14 12.03 -12.36 8.79
N ILE A 15 12.21 -11.98 7.53
CA ILE A 15 11.26 -11.16 6.76
C ILE A 15 10.35 -12.09 5.97
N ASP A 16 9.05 -12.02 6.24
CA ASP A 16 8.03 -12.75 5.49
C ASP A 16 7.91 -12.22 4.05
N TYR A 17 7.66 -13.12 3.10
CA TYR A 17 7.30 -12.77 1.72
C TYR A 17 6.00 -13.46 1.31
N VAL A 18 5.10 -12.71 0.65
CA VAL A 18 3.78 -13.21 0.26
C VAL A 18 3.35 -12.65 -1.09
N ARG A 19 2.72 -13.49 -1.91
CA ARG A 19 2.10 -13.07 -3.16
C ARG A 19 0.69 -12.54 -2.89
N ARG A 20 0.45 -11.27 -3.18
CA ARG A 20 -0.89 -10.66 -3.09
C ARG A 20 -1.80 -11.08 -4.24
N LEU A 21 -3.12 -10.88 -4.07
CA LEU A 21 -4.13 -11.24 -5.07
C LEU A 21 -4.14 -10.30 -6.30
N THR A 22 -3.73 -9.05 -6.12
CA THR A 22 -3.71 -8.04 -7.19
C THR A 22 -2.40 -8.05 -7.97
N GLY A 23 -2.40 -7.63 -9.23
CA GLY A 23 -1.18 -7.45 -10.01
C GLY A 23 -0.29 -6.28 -9.53
N GLY A 24 0.78 -6.02 -10.30
CA GLY A 24 1.83 -5.04 -10.01
C GLY A 24 3.12 -5.71 -9.52
N GLY A 25 4.19 -4.94 -9.31
CA GLY A 25 5.49 -5.47 -8.87
C GLY A 25 5.57 -5.78 -7.36
N ALA A 26 6.72 -6.31 -6.94
CA ALA A 26 7.09 -6.45 -5.53
C ALA A 26 7.14 -5.10 -4.80
N VAL A 27 6.72 -5.12 -3.54
CA VAL A 27 6.71 -3.98 -2.62
C VAL A 27 7.25 -4.48 -1.29
N PHE A 28 8.20 -3.75 -0.71
CA PHE A 28 8.65 -3.96 0.65
C PHE A 28 7.66 -3.27 1.59
N HIS A 29 7.16 -4.00 2.58
CA HIS A 29 6.27 -3.49 3.61
C HIS A 29 7.04 -3.37 4.93
N ASP A 30 7.14 -2.15 5.44
CA ASP A 30 7.74 -1.87 6.75
C ASP A 30 6.63 -1.78 7.81
N PHE A 31 6.76 -2.54 8.90
CA PHE A 31 5.77 -2.59 9.97
C PHE A 31 5.55 -1.23 10.64
N GLU A 32 6.61 -0.41 10.78
CA GLU A 32 6.53 0.92 11.40
C GLU A 32 6.61 2.06 10.36
N GLY A 33 7.02 1.74 9.13
CA GLY A 33 7.27 2.70 8.06
C GLY A 33 6.07 3.02 7.18
N GLU A 34 4.92 2.36 7.34
CA GLU A 34 3.77 2.62 6.47
C GLU A 34 2.41 2.23 7.05
N ILE A 35 1.36 2.73 6.40
CA ILE A 35 -0.02 2.27 6.61
C ILE A 35 -0.54 1.66 5.31
N THR A 36 -1.02 0.42 5.42
CA THR A 36 -1.79 -0.22 4.37
C THR A 36 -3.29 -0.06 4.62
N TYR A 37 -4.06 0.18 3.57
CA TYR A 37 -5.51 0.28 3.65
C TYR A 37 -6.17 -0.62 2.62
N SER A 38 -7.43 -0.99 2.85
CA SER A 38 -8.25 -1.65 1.84
C SER A 38 -9.69 -1.14 1.89
N ILE A 39 -10.27 -0.94 0.71
CA ILE A 39 -11.66 -0.52 0.49
C ILE A 39 -12.32 -1.53 -0.44
N ILE A 40 -13.43 -2.11 0.03
CA ILE A 40 -14.22 -3.11 -0.69
C ILE A 40 -15.58 -2.50 -1.01
N LEU A 41 -15.93 -2.41 -2.30
CA LEU A 41 -17.19 -1.84 -2.77
C LEU A 41 -17.95 -2.86 -3.62
N PRO A 42 -19.16 -3.28 -3.22
CA PRO A 42 -20.02 -4.09 -4.08
C PRO A 42 -20.54 -3.24 -5.25
N LYS A 43 -20.77 -3.88 -6.39
CA LYS A 43 -21.38 -3.26 -7.56
C LYS A 43 -22.77 -2.71 -7.18
N GLY A 44 -23.06 -1.49 -7.61
CA GLY A 44 -24.28 -0.77 -7.25
C GLY A 44 -24.16 0.08 -5.99
N HIS A 45 -23.08 -0.04 -5.21
CA HIS A 45 -22.81 0.92 -4.14
C HIS A 45 -22.58 2.32 -4.72
N ARG A 46 -23.02 3.39 -4.04
CA ARG A 46 -22.94 4.78 -4.57
C ARG A 46 -21.52 5.27 -4.90
N LEU A 47 -20.51 4.65 -4.29
CA LEU A 47 -19.09 4.96 -4.52
C LEU A 47 -18.46 4.08 -5.61
N TYR A 48 -19.18 3.09 -6.12
CA TYR A 48 -18.69 2.20 -7.17
C TYR A 48 -18.58 2.98 -8.49
N GLU A 49 -17.44 2.83 -9.15
CA GLU A 49 -17.19 3.39 -10.48
C GLU A 49 -16.83 2.25 -11.42
N ASP A 50 -17.53 2.13 -12.56
CA ASP A 50 -17.21 1.11 -13.57
C ASP A 50 -15.85 1.37 -14.23
N ASP A 51 -15.50 2.64 -14.44
CA ASP A 51 -14.19 3.03 -14.98
C ASP A 51 -13.09 2.91 -13.91
N ILE A 52 -12.03 2.17 -14.25
CA ILE A 52 -10.91 1.86 -13.35
C ILE A 52 -10.21 3.14 -12.89
N LEU A 53 -9.97 4.09 -13.80
CA LEU A 53 -9.23 5.31 -13.49
C LEU A 53 -10.08 6.29 -12.67
N LYS A 54 -11.39 6.41 -12.95
CA LYS A 54 -12.33 7.17 -12.13
C LYS A 54 -12.43 6.58 -10.72
N SER A 55 -12.41 5.26 -10.60
CA SER A 55 -12.39 4.59 -9.29
C SER A 55 -11.13 4.92 -8.50
N TYR A 56 -9.94 4.83 -9.12
CA TYR A 56 -8.70 5.23 -8.48
C TYR A 56 -8.76 6.70 -8.05
N ARG A 57 -9.13 7.61 -8.96
CA ARG A 57 -9.27 9.04 -8.66
C ARG A 57 -10.23 9.30 -7.51
N ARG A 58 -11.37 8.60 -7.45
CA ARG A 58 -12.37 8.77 -6.41
C ARG A 58 -11.84 8.30 -5.05
N ILE A 59 -11.31 7.08 -4.99
CA ILE A 59 -10.85 6.48 -3.73
C ILE A 59 -9.59 7.18 -3.20
N CYS A 60 -8.63 7.51 -4.08
CA CYS A 60 -7.40 8.21 -3.69
C CYS A 60 -7.64 9.64 -3.16
N LYS A 61 -8.82 10.24 -3.36
CA LYS A 61 -9.17 11.50 -2.70
C LYS A 61 -9.13 11.39 -1.17
N GLY A 62 -9.45 10.23 -0.60
CA GLY A 62 -9.35 10.00 0.84
C GLY A 62 -7.92 10.13 1.35
N ILE A 63 -6.97 9.51 0.64
CA ILE A 63 -5.53 9.61 0.94
C ILE A 63 -5.05 11.05 0.78
N ILE A 64 -5.39 11.70 -0.34
CA ILE A 64 -5.00 13.09 -0.61
C ILE A 64 -5.51 14.00 0.51
N ARG A 65 -6.76 13.82 0.93
CA ARG A 65 -7.35 14.61 2.01
C ARG A 65 -6.68 14.34 3.36
N GLY A 66 -6.36 13.08 3.66
CA GLY A 66 -5.63 12.72 4.88
C GLY A 66 -4.22 13.32 4.92
N LEU A 67 -3.50 13.27 3.81
CA LEU A 67 -2.21 13.94 3.67
C LEU A 67 -2.34 15.46 3.83
N GLU A 68 -3.40 16.07 3.29
CA GLU A 68 -3.65 17.50 3.45
C GLU A 68 -3.92 17.89 4.91
N ILE A 69 -4.62 17.06 5.68
CA ILE A 69 -4.82 17.24 7.13
C ILE A 69 -3.49 17.26 7.88
N LEU A 70 -2.53 16.43 7.48
CA LEU A 70 -1.17 16.43 8.01
C LEU A 70 -0.33 17.63 7.52
N GLY A 71 -0.85 18.46 6.62
CA GLY A 71 -0.14 19.60 6.03
C GLY A 71 0.62 19.29 4.74
N ILE A 72 0.44 18.11 4.15
CA ILE A 72 1.09 17.69 2.90
C ILE A 72 0.14 17.89 1.72
N ARG A 73 0.52 18.75 0.77
CA ARG A 73 -0.22 18.89 -0.49
C ARG A 73 0.12 17.74 -1.43
N ALA A 74 -0.87 16.89 -1.69
CA ALA A 74 -0.71 15.76 -2.59
C ALA A 74 -1.70 15.80 -3.76
N GLU A 75 -1.35 15.11 -4.83
CA GLU A 75 -2.21 14.96 -6.02
C GLU A 75 -2.21 13.52 -6.53
N PHE A 76 -3.27 13.17 -7.23
CA PHE A 76 -3.36 11.87 -7.90
C PHE A 76 -2.59 11.90 -9.21
N LYS A 77 -1.67 10.95 -9.37
CA LYS A 77 -0.91 10.72 -10.60
C LYS A 77 -1.32 9.37 -11.20
N PRO A 78 -1.94 9.36 -12.40
CA PRO A 78 -2.22 8.12 -13.11
C PRO A 78 -0.95 7.26 -13.27
N ILE A 79 -1.05 5.94 -13.17
CA ILE A 79 -2.31 5.17 -13.18
C ILE A 79 -2.95 5.04 -11.78
N ASN A 80 -2.15 5.02 -10.72
CA ASN A 80 -2.56 4.53 -9.40
C ASN A 80 -1.74 5.13 -8.24
N ASP A 81 -1.00 6.20 -8.47
CA ASP A 81 -0.13 6.80 -7.46
C ASP A 81 -0.72 8.08 -6.88
N VAL A 82 -0.35 8.37 -5.63
CA VAL A 82 -0.48 9.70 -5.04
C VAL A 82 0.93 10.26 -4.85
N VAL A 83 1.11 11.48 -5.29
CA VAL A 83 2.41 12.16 -5.31
C VAL A 83 2.33 13.49 -4.57
N THR A 84 3.45 13.90 -3.99
CA THR A 84 3.70 15.23 -3.44
C THR A 84 5.05 15.71 -3.94
N ASN A 85 5.15 16.97 -4.36
CA ASN A 85 6.39 17.53 -4.91
C ASN A 85 7.01 16.66 -6.04
N GLY A 86 6.16 16.03 -6.86
CA GLY A 86 6.56 15.13 -7.94
C GLY A 86 7.03 13.73 -7.51
N ARG A 87 7.12 13.46 -6.20
CA ARG A 87 7.54 12.17 -5.61
C ARG A 87 6.35 11.37 -5.11
N LYS A 88 6.36 10.07 -5.34
CA LYS A 88 5.35 9.14 -4.86
C LYS A 88 5.38 9.01 -3.34
N ILE A 89 4.23 9.17 -2.71
CA ILE A 89 4.04 8.97 -1.25
C ILE A 89 3.03 7.86 -0.95
N SER A 90 2.18 7.50 -1.92
CA SER A 90 1.31 6.33 -1.83
C SER A 90 1.17 5.61 -3.17
N GLY A 91 1.17 4.28 -3.11
CA GLY A 91 0.91 3.40 -4.26
C GLY A 91 -0.34 2.57 -4.02
N ASN A 92 -1.16 2.42 -5.06
CA ASN A 92 -2.46 1.77 -4.95
C ASN A 92 -2.61 0.64 -5.98
N ALA A 93 -3.42 -0.35 -5.69
CA ALA A 93 -3.78 -1.40 -6.64
C ALA A 93 -5.25 -1.77 -6.46
N GLN A 94 -5.90 -2.16 -7.56
CA GLN A 94 -7.28 -2.62 -7.48
C GLN A 94 -7.49 -3.93 -8.27
N THR A 95 -8.46 -4.71 -7.82
CA THR A 95 -8.99 -5.88 -8.54
C THR A 95 -10.52 -5.85 -8.51
N ARG A 96 -11.14 -6.41 -9.54
CA ARG A 96 -12.59 -6.45 -9.72
C ARG A 96 -13.01 -7.87 -10.01
N ARG A 97 -13.69 -8.50 -9.04
CA ARG A 97 -14.12 -9.90 -9.12
C ARG A 97 -15.44 -10.07 -8.40
N GLN A 98 -16.25 -11.02 -8.86
CA GLN A 98 -17.51 -11.40 -8.19
C GLN A 98 -18.42 -10.19 -7.88
N SER A 99 -18.53 -9.25 -8.84
CA SER A 99 -19.29 -8.01 -8.68
C SER A 99 -18.85 -7.14 -7.51
N CYS A 100 -17.60 -7.24 -7.07
CA CYS A 100 -16.98 -6.37 -6.07
C CYS A 100 -15.71 -5.74 -6.63
N LEU A 101 -15.46 -4.50 -6.25
CA LEU A 101 -14.17 -3.84 -6.35
C LEU A 101 -13.45 -3.97 -5.01
N LEU A 102 -12.18 -4.34 -5.06
CA LEU A 102 -11.23 -4.20 -3.95
C LEU A 102 -10.12 -3.26 -4.42
N GLN A 103 -9.99 -2.11 -3.78
CA GLN A 103 -8.80 -1.27 -3.90
C GLN A 103 -8.04 -1.31 -2.58
N HIS A 104 -6.73 -1.44 -2.65
CA HIS A 104 -5.84 -1.36 -1.50
C HIS A 104 -4.62 -0.54 -1.88
N GLY A 105 -3.86 -0.11 -0.88
CA GLY A 105 -2.64 0.64 -1.13
C GLY A 105 -1.86 0.88 0.14
N THR A 106 -0.67 1.43 -0.07
CA THR A 106 0.28 1.80 0.97
C THR A 106 0.43 3.31 0.95
N THR A 107 0.44 3.94 2.12
CA THR A 107 0.92 5.32 2.29
C THR A 107 2.16 5.26 3.19
N LEU A 108 3.25 5.87 2.73
CA LEU A 108 4.56 5.77 3.38
C LEU A 108 4.69 6.79 4.51
N LEU A 109 4.83 6.31 5.75
CA LEU A 109 5.16 7.12 6.91
C LEU A 109 6.66 7.45 6.90
N ASP A 110 7.47 6.44 6.64
CA ASP A 110 8.91 6.48 6.49
C ASP A 110 9.39 5.52 5.39
N LEU A 111 10.68 5.51 5.08
CA LEU A 111 11.23 4.61 4.06
C LEU A 111 12.65 4.14 4.40
N ASP A 112 12.79 2.87 4.78
CA ASP A 112 14.08 2.19 4.85
C ASP A 112 14.50 1.70 3.46
N VAL A 113 15.18 2.58 2.73
CA VAL A 113 15.68 2.29 1.38
C VAL A 113 16.73 1.16 1.39
N THR A 114 17.50 1.04 2.47
CA THR A 114 18.56 0.04 2.58
C THR A 114 17.95 -1.35 2.62
N THR A 115 17.05 -1.59 3.57
CA THR A 115 16.37 -2.89 3.70
C THR A 115 15.53 -3.20 2.46
N MET A 116 14.84 -2.20 1.90
CA MET A 116 14.10 -2.37 0.65
C MET A 116 14.98 -2.90 -0.48
N PHE A 117 16.19 -2.37 -0.67
CA PHE A 117 17.11 -2.84 -1.70
C PHE A 117 17.74 -4.20 -1.40
N SER A 118 17.92 -4.56 -0.13
CA SER A 118 18.41 -5.87 0.25
C SER A 118 17.35 -6.97 0.07
N VAL A 119 16.07 -6.64 0.24
CA VAL A 119 14.95 -7.59 0.07
C VAL A 119 14.58 -7.77 -1.40
N LEU A 120 14.58 -6.70 -2.19
CA LEU A 120 14.32 -6.80 -3.62
C LEU A 120 15.57 -7.32 -4.33
N ARG A 121 15.42 -8.19 -5.34
CA ARG A 121 16.54 -8.69 -6.16
C ARG A 121 17.12 -7.61 -7.07
N VAL A 122 17.78 -6.66 -6.43
CA VAL A 122 18.64 -5.66 -7.01
C VAL A 122 20.04 -6.11 -6.66
N SER A 123 20.82 -6.53 -7.66
CA SER A 123 22.18 -7.04 -7.42
C SER A 123 22.97 -6.09 -6.52
N GLU A 124 23.63 -6.61 -5.47
CA GLU A 124 24.38 -5.80 -4.48
C GLU A 124 25.40 -4.85 -5.14
N GLU A 125 26.05 -5.29 -6.23
CA GLU A 125 26.96 -4.45 -7.05
C GLU A 125 26.29 -3.21 -7.68
N LYS A 126 24.95 -3.16 -7.72
CA LYS A 126 24.16 -2.03 -8.25
C LYS A 126 23.59 -1.13 -7.16
N ILE A 127 23.71 -1.48 -5.87
CA ILE A 127 23.31 -0.59 -4.77
C ILE A 127 24.41 0.47 -4.62
N SER A 128 24.37 1.44 -5.51
CA SER A 128 25.21 2.64 -5.48
C SER A 128 24.46 3.78 -4.81
N ASP A 129 25.18 4.75 -4.23
CA ASP A 129 24.61 5.99 -3.72
C ASP A 129 23.71 6.69 -4.76
N LYS A 130 24.04 6.52 -6.04
CA LYS A 130 23.27 7.05 -7.18
C LYS A 130 21.89 6.38 -7.33
N MET A 131 21.78 5.09 -7.04
CA MET A 131 20.50 4.37 -7.06
C MET A 131 19.64 4.73 -5.86
N ILE A 132 20.25 4.86 -4.67
CA ILE A 132 19.57 5.32 -3.45
C ILE A 132 19.04 6.74 -3.66
N ALA A 133 19.87 7.65 -4.16
CA ALA A 133 19.47 8.99 -4.54
C ALA A 133 18.30 8.96 -5.55
N GLY A 134 18.40 8.11 -6.58
CA GLY A 134 17.34 7.93 -7.58
C GLY A 134 16.03 7.36 -7.03
N VAL A 135 16.02 6.64 -5.91
CA VAL A 135 14.79 6.27 -5.19
C VAL A 135 14.21 7.48 -4.49
N HIS A 136 15.03 8.23 -3.76
CA HIS A 136 14.60 9.45 -3.07
C HIS A 136 14.12 10.57 -4.02
N ASP A 137 14.53 10.54 -5.28
CA ASP A 137 14.03 11.43 -6.35
C ASP A 137 12.63 11.03 -6.84
N ARG A 138 12.22 9.77 -6.63
CA ARG A 138 10.95 9.22 -7.14
C ARG A 138 9.93 8.94 -6.03
N VAL A 139 10.38 8.68 -4.82
CA VAL A 139 9.58 8.26 -3.66
C VAL A 139 9.92 9.14 -2.46
N THR A 140 8.89 9.43 -1.66
CA THR A 140 8.99 10.19 -0.42
C THR A 140 8.07 9.60 0.64
N SER A 141 8.15 10.13 1.86
CA SER A 141 7.39 9.68 3.02
C SER A 141 6.82 10.87 3.78
N VAL A 142 5.82 10.63 4.63
CA VAL A 142 5.20 11.68 5.46
C VAL A 142 6.24 12.38 6.33
N ARG A 143 7.10 11.63 7.03
CA ARG A 143 8.14 12.21 7.90
C ARG A 143 9.13 13.06 7.12
N LYS A 144 9.51 12.63 5.91
CA LYS A 144 10.43 13.38 5.05
C LYS A 144 9.82 14.70 4.57
N GLU A 145 8.55 14.71 4.20
CA GLU A 145 7.88 15.93 3.71
C GLU A 145 7.55 16.92 4.84
N LEU A 146 7.29 16.44 6.05
CA LEU A 146 7.02 17.29 7.21
C LEU A 146 8.27 17.73 7.96
N GLY A 147 9.40 17.03 7.80
CA GLY A 147 10.58 17.24 8.63
C GLY A 147 10.35 16.96 10.11
N SER A 148 9.34 16.12 10.43
CA SER A 148 8.87 15.82 11.79
C SER A 148 8.88 14.31 12.06
N LYS A 149 8.81 13.95 13.35
CA LYS A 149 8.64 12.56 13.80
C LYS A 149 7.15 12.19 13.93
N THR A 150 6.36 12.46 12.90
CA THR A 150 4.95 12.04 12.86
C THR A 150 4.81 10.56 13.19
N GLY A 151 3.86 10.25 14.07
CA GLY A 151 3.57 8.89 14.52
C GLY A 151 2.64 8.16 13.55
N ILE A 152 2.66 6.83 13.61
CA ILE A 152 1.76 6.01 12.78
C ILE A 152 0.28 6.24 13.14
N GLU A 153 -0.03 6.45 14.42
CA GLU A 153 -1.38 6.75 14.90
C GLU A 153 -1.91 8.07 14.31
N GLU A 154 -1.07 9.12 14.32
CA GLU A 154 -1.43 10.43 13.76
C GLU A 154 -1.72 10.33 12.26
N MET A 155 -0.91 9.56 11.53
CA MET A 155 -1.14 9.30 10.13
C MET A 155 -2.40 8.45 9.87
N ARG A 156 -2.68 7.45 10.72
CA ARG A 156 -3.90 6.65 10.64
C ARG A 156 -5.13 7.52 10.81
N ASP A 157 -5.16 8.32 11.87
CA ASP A 157 -6.30 9.17 12.22
C ASP A 157 -6.56 10.20 11.10
N ALA A 158 -5.50 10.78 10.53
CA ALA A 158 -5.62 11.68 9.38
C ALA A 158 -6.15 10.97 8.14
N LEU A 159 -5.71 9.74 7.85
CA LEU A 159 -6.24 8.95 6.72
C LEU A 159 -7.72 8.58 6.94
N GLU A 160 -8.10 8.16 8.14
CA GLU A 160 -9.51 7.85 8.48
C GLU A 160 -10.42 9.07 8.28
N GLN A 161 -10.00 10.22 8.81
CA GLN A 161 -10.71 11.48 8.60
C GLN A 161 -10.74 11.85 7.11
N GLY A 162 -9.62 11.69 6.41
CA GLY A 162 -9.50 11.97 4.98
C GLY A 162 -10.45 11.14 4.13
N PHE A 163 -10.54 9.83 4.38
CA PHE A 163 -11.51 8.95 3.72
C PHE A 163 -12.95 9.34 4.03
N SER A 164 -13.26 9.64 5.28
CA SER A 164 -14.60 10.07 5.71
C SER A 164 -15.06 11.34 4.99
N GLU A 165 -14.23 12.39 5.02
CA GLU A 165 -14.52 13.67 4.38
C GLU A 165 -14.60 13.54 2.84
N ALA A 166 -13.61 12.92 2.22
CA ALA A 166 -13.50 12.87 0.76
C ALA A 166 -14.56 12.00 0.09
N LEU A 167 -14.98 10.91 0.75
CA LEU A 167 -16.01 10.00 0.24
C LEU A 167 -17.41 10.34 0.75
N ASN A 168 -17.50 11.35 1.64
CA ASN A 168 -18.71 11.76 2.34
C ASN A 168 -19.37 10.55 3.02
N ILE A 169 -18.60 9.79 3.80
CA ILE A 169 -19.03 8.61 4.54
C ILE A 169 -18.75 8.80 6.03
N GLU A 170 -19.49 8.07 6.86
CA GLU A 170 -19.14 7.86 8.26
C GLU A 170 -18.42 6.51 8.37
N LEU A 171 -17.20 6.52 8.90
CA LEU A 171 -16.49 5.29 9.25
C LEU A 171 -16.91 4.84 10.64
N VAL A 172 -17.45 3.63 10.72
CA VAL A 172 -17.86 3.02 11.99
C VAL A 172 -16.92 1.87 12.29
N SER A 173 -16.29 1.92 13.47
CA SER A 173 -15.43 0.83 13.93
C SER A 173 -16.24 -0.45 14.12
N GLY A 174 -15.74 -1.55 13.58
CA GLY A 174 -16.39 -2.84 13.62
C GLY A 174 -15.37 -3.98 13.69
N ALA A 175 -15.77 -5.09 14.30
CA ALA A 175 -14.99 -6.32 14.31
C ALA A 175 -15.35 -7.20 13.12
N LEU A 176 -14.38 -8.00 12.66
CA LEU A 176 -14.65 -9.05 11.69
C LEU A 176 -15.68 -10.03 12.25
N LYS A 177 -16.67 -10.39 11.44
CA LYS A 177 -17.62 -11.44 11.77
C LYS A 177 -16.90 -12.77 11.83
N ARG A 178 -17.42 -13.69 12.65
CA ARG A 178 -16.84 -15.04 12.79
C ARG A 178 -16.58 -15.73 11.45
N GLY A 179 -17.54 -15.69 10.51
CA GLY A 179 -17.38 -16.30 9.19
C GLY A 179 -16.33 -15.62 8.29
N GLU A 180 -16.14 -14.31 8.43
CA GLU A 180 -15.08 -13.57 7.72
C GLU A 180 -13.70 -13.98 8.27
N TRP A 181 -13.58 -14.09 9.59
CA TRP A 181 -12.36 -14.54 10.25
C TRP A 181 -12.01 -15.99 9.95
N GLU A 182 -12.98 -16.91 10.02
CA GLU A 182 -12.81 -18.32 9.64
C GLU A 182 -12.34 -18.45 8.18
N THR A 183 -12.93 -17.65 7.28
CA THR A 183 -12.52 -17.61 5.87
C THR A 183 -11.10 -17.07 5.71
N ALA A 184 -10.75 -15.99 6.42
CA ALA A 184 -9.41 -15.40 6.39
C ALA A 184 -8.35 -16.39 6.89
N GLN A 185 -8.60 -17.08 8.01
CA GLN A 185 -7.70 -18.09 8.55
C GLN A 185 -7.53 -19.27 7.59
N ARG A 186 -8.64 -19.74 6.99
CA ARG A 186 -8.60 -20.82 6.00
C ARG A 186 -7.76 -20.42 4.80
N LEU A 187 -8.00 -19.23 4.22
CA LEU A 187 -7.20 -18.70 3.11
C LEU A 187 -5.74 -18.48 3.49
N SER A 188 -5.45 -18.05 4.72
CA SER A 188 -4.07 -17.93 5.20
C SER A 188 -3.36 -19.28 5.15
N ARG A 189 -3.98 -20.36 5.66
CA ARG A 189 -3.36 -21.69 5.69
C ARG A 189 -3.27 -22.35 4.31
N GLU A 190 -4.36 -22.32 3.57
CA GLU A 190 -4.50 -23.06 2.31
C GLU A 190 -3.86 -22.34 1.12
N LYS A 191 -3.64 -21.02 1.22
CA LYS A 191 -3.21 -20.20 0.10
C LYS A 191 -2.06 -19.27 0.45
N TYR A 192 -2.25 -18.24 1.28
CA TYR A 192 -1.25 -17.18 1.40
C TYR A 192 0.06 -17.62 2.11
N ARG A 193 0.02 -18.70 2.91
CA ARG A 193 1.20 -19.34 3.48
C ARG A 193 1.71 -20.54 2.66
N SER A 194 1.07 -20.90 1.55
CA SER A 194 1.50 -22.05 0.76
C SER A 194 2.59 -21.65 -0.24
N ALA A 195 3.63 -22.49 -0.35
CA ALA A 195 4.67 -22.34 -1.35
C ALA A 195 4.08 -22.35 -2.77
N GLU A 196 3.12 -23.25 -3.02
CA GLU A 196 2.42 -23.34 -4.31
C GLU A 196 1.87 -21.98 -4.77
N TRP A 197 1.19 -21.24 -3.89
CA TRP A 197 0.67 -19.93 -4.23
C TRP A 197 1.78 -18.89 -4.38
N ASN A 198 2.72 -18.82 -3.44
CA ASN A 198 3.75 -17.79 -3.41
C ASN A 198 4.78 -17.94 -4.56
N GLU A 199 5.01 -19.16 -5.03
CA GLU A 199 5.93 -19.48 -6.13
C GLU A 199 5.24 -19.57 -7.50
N SER A 200 3.90 -19.66 -7.54
CA SER A 200 3.15 -19.64 -8.80
C SER A 200 3.38 -18.33 -9.57
N ARG A 201 3.52 -18.46 -10.90
CA ARG A 201 3.60 -17.32 -11.82
C ARG A 201 2.25 -16.63 -11.94
#